data_AF-A0A7J7VTC0-F1
#
_entry.id   AF-A0A7J7VTC0-F1
#
_cell.length_a   1.000
_cell.length_b   1.000
_cell.length_c   1.000
_cell.angle_alpha   90.00
_cell.angle_beta   90.00
_cell.angle_gamma   90.00
#
_symmetry.space_group_name_H-M   'P 1'
#
loop_
_entity.id
_entity.type
_entity.pdbx_description
1 polymer ?
#
loop_
_entity_poly.entity_id
_entity_poly.type
_entity_poly.pdbx_seq_one_letter_code
_entity_poly.pdbx_strand_id
1 'polypeptide(L)'
;MDLATGVCKAVGKEPSLIFTNRRDIRKVGLERKEYIQLVEQLRNTVALDADVAAQKLFWADLSQKAIFSASIDDKVGTHVKMIDNVYNPAAIAVDWVYKTIYWTDAASKTISVATLDGTKRKFLFNSDLREPASIAVDPLSGFVYWSDWGEPAKIEKAGMNGYDRWPLVTEDIQWPNGITLDLIKSRLYWLDSKLHMLSSVDLNGQDRRVVLKSLEFLAHPLALTIFEDRVFWIDGENEAVYGANKFTGSELATLVNNLNDAQDIIVYHELVQPSGKNWCEENMENGGCEYLCLPAPQINDHSPKYTCSCPNGYNLEENGRECQSTATTVTHSETKDTNTTEISPPSGLVPGGINVTTAVSEVSVPPKGTSAAWAILPLLLLVMAAVGGYLMWRNWQHKNMKSMNFDNPVYLKTTEEDLSIDIGRHSASVGHTYPAISVVSTDDDLA
;
A
#
# COMPACT_ATOMS: atom_id res chain seq x y z
N MET A 1 -18.44 -14.69 20.79
CA MET A 1 -18.20 -13.84 21.98
C MET A 1 -17.66 -14.75 23.05
N ASP A 2 -16.43 -14.49 23.51
CA ASP A 2 -15.91 -15.18 24.68
C ASP A 2 -16.73 -14.72 25.89
N LEU A 3 -17.45 -15.67 26.49
CA LEU A 3 -18.37 -15.43 27.60
C LEU A 3 -17.65 -14.97 28.87
N ALA A 4 -16.33 -15.20 28.99
CA ALA A 4 -15.54 -14.78 30.14
C ALA A 4 -15.04 -13.33 30.03
N THR A 5 -14.71 -12.88 28.82
CA THR A 5 -14.08 -11.56 28.61
C THR A 5 -15.02 -10.53 27.98
N GLY A 6 -16.16 -10.95 27.42
CA GLY A 6 -17.06 -10.08 26.67
C GLY A 6 -16.48 -9.63 25.32
N VAL A 7 -15.35 -10.19 24.90
CA VAL A 7 -14.66 -9.85 23.66
C VAL A 7 -15.08 -10.81 22.55
N CYS A 8 -15.34 -10.27 21.36
CA CYS A 8 -15.54 -11.09 20.17
C CYS A 8 -14.18 -11.44 19.56
N LYS A 9 -13.75 -12.69 19.75
CA LYS A 9 -12.56 -13.26 19.11
C LYS A 9 -12.95 -14.17 17.95
N ALA A 10 -12.11 -14.17 16.91
CA ALA A 10 -12.22 -15.05 15.76
C ALA A 10 -12.05 -16.52 16.17
N VAL A 11 -12.74 -17.41 15.46
CA VAL A 11 -12.57 -18.86 15.58
C VAL A 11 -12.02 -19.35 14.25
N GLY A 12 -10.95 -20.14 14.26
CA GLY A 12 -10.36 -20.69 13.04
C GLY A 12 -8.84 -20.63 13.03
N LYS A 13 -8.27 -20.35 11.85
CA LYS A 13 -6.82 -20.20 11.66
C LYS A 13 -6.32 -18.96 12.40
N GLU A 14 -5.08 -19.01 12.87
CA GLU A 14 -4.45 -17.87 13.51
C GLU A 14 -4.32 -16.68 12.54
N PRO A 15 -4.73 -15.46 12.95
CA PRO A 15 -4.53 -14.26 12.15
C PRO A 15 -3.04 -13.89 12.13
N SER A 16 -2.58 -13.38 10.99
CA SER A 16 -1.17 -12.97 10.82
C SER A 16 -1.08 -11.62 10.14
N LEU A 17 -0.01 -10.88 10.44
CA LEU A 17 0.35 -9.67 9.70
C LEU A 17 1.34 -10.05 8.61
N ILE A 18 1.08 -9.58 7.38
CA ILE A 18 2.00 -9.69 6.25
C ILE A 18 2.41 -8.28 5.86
N PHE A 19 3.71 -8.03 5.71
CA PHE A 19 4.22 -6.70 5.40
C PHE A 19 5.41 -6.72 4.46
N THR A 20 5.55 -5.66 3.68
CA THR A 20 6.73 -5.42 2.84
C THR A 20 7.95 -5.12 3.70
N ASN A 21 9.15 -5.52 3.26
CA ASN A 21 10.41 -5.19 3.92
C ASN A 21 11.51 -4.92 2.88
N ARG A 22 11.13 -4.16 1.84
CA ARG A 22 11.91 -3.73 0.67
C ARG A 22 12.39 -4.84 -0.26
N ARG A 23 13.13 -5.84 0.24
CA ARG A 23 13.72 -6.94 -0.55
C ARG A 23 13.08 -8.30 -0.29
N ASP A 24 12.18 -8.35 0.67
CA ASP A 24 11.39 -9.51 1.05
C ASP A 24 9.99 -9.08 1.51
N ILE A 25 9.10 -10.05 1.63
CA ILE A 25 7.82 -9.90 2.30
C ILE A 25 7.84 -10.83 3.51
N ARG A 26 7.45 -10.33 4.67
CA ARG A 26 7.50 -11.05 5.94
C ARG A 26 6.11 -11.28 6.49
N LYS A 27 5.98 -12.32 7.30
CA LYS A 27 4.75 -12.69 8.00
C LYS A 27 5.04 -12.87 9.48
N VAL A 28 4.16 -12.35 10.33
CA VAL A 28 4.18 -12.56 11.79
C VAL A 28 2.81 -13.02 12.29
N GLY A 29 2.76 -14.15 13.00
CA GLY A 29 1.53 -14.61 13.67
C GLY A 29 1.17 -13.74 14.88
N LEU A 30 -0.12 -13.42 15.07
CA LEU A 30 -0.55 -12.55 16.17
C LEU A 30 -0.64 -13.29 17.52
N GLU A 31 -0.71 -14.62 17.54
CA GLU A 31 -0.82 -15.43 18.75
C GLU A 31 0.49 -16.16 19.05
N ARG A 32 0.97 -16.96 18.10
CA ARG A 32 2.19 -17.77 18.22
C ARG A 32 3.46 -16.97 17.99
N LYS A 33 3.33 -15.74 17.47
CA LYS A 33 4.46 -14.85 17.15
C LYS A 33 5.50 -15.51 16.24
N GLU A 34 5.03 -16.42 15.39
CA GLU A 34 5.87 -17.07 14.37
C GLU A 34 6.27 -16.02 13.33
N TYR A 35 7.57 -15.78 13.18
CA TYR A 35 8.12 -14.78 12.27
C TYR A 35 8.83 -15.46 11.10
N ILE A 36 8.28 -15.33 9.90
CA ILE A 36 8.81 -16.00 8.70
C ILE A 36 9.00 -15.03 7.54
N GLN A 37 9.97 -15.37 6.69
CA GLN A 37 10.13 -14.75 5.40
C GLN A 37 9.24 -15.49 4.39
N LEU A 38 8.27 -14.78 3.82
CA LEU A 38 7.23 -15.37 2.98
C LEU A 38 7.62 -15.35 1.49
N VAL A 39 8.16 -14.21 1.03
CA VAL A 39 8.66 -14.05 -0.34
C VAL A 39 10.04 -13.43 -0.30
N GLU A 40 10.96 -13.95 -1.11
CA GLU A 40 12.37 -13.57 -1.09
C GLU A 40 12.84 -12.99 -2.42
N GLN A 41 14.06 -12.42 -2.42
CA GLN A 41 14.78 -11.97 -3.62
C GLN A 41 14.05 -10.89 -4.43
N LEU A 42 13.29 -10.04 -3.74
CA LEU A 42 12.59 -8.91 -4.35
C LEU A 42 13.53 -7.71 -4.47
N ARG A 43 13.19 -6.74 -5.33
CA ARG A 43 14.07 -5.59 -5.58
C ARG A 43 13.70 -4.39 -4.72
N ASN A 44 12.45 -3.96 -4.81
CA ASN A 44 11.92 -2.83 -4.05
C ASN A 44 10.40 -2.92 -3.92
N THR A 45 9.92 -3.71 -2.97
CA THR A 45 8.48 -3.86 -2.69
C THR A 45 7.93 -2.70 -1.89
N VAL A 46 6.81 -2.13 -2.37
CA VAL A 46 6.22 -0.92 -1.81
C VAL A 46 4.77 -1.06 -1.38
N ALA A 47 4.02 -1.98 -1.99
CA ALA A 47 2.61 -2.22 -1.69
C ALA A 47 2.31 -3.72 -1.77
N LEU A 48 1.38 -4.21 -0.95
CA LEU A 48 0.90 -5.59 -1.01
C LEU A 48 -0.60 -5.72 -0.66
N ASP A 49 -1.24 -6.74 -1.21
CA ASP A 49 -2.58 -7.18 -0.79
C ASP A 49 -2.77 -8.66 -1.15
N ALA A 50 -3.86 -9.28 -0.71
CA ALA A 50 -4.10 -10.71 -0.87
C ALA A 50 -5.52 -11.02 -1.35
N ASP A 51 -5.69 -12.21 -1.94
CA ASP A 51 -6.96 -12.93 -2.01
C ASP A 51 -6.83 -14.14 -1.08
N VAL A 52 -7.40 -14.02 0.12
CA VAL A 52 -7.23 -15.00 1.21
C VAL A 52 -7.87 -16.33 0.85
N ALA A 53 -9.06 -16.30 0.22
CA ALA A 53 -9.78 -17.50 -0.19
C ALA A 53 -9.05 -18.23 -1.32
N ALA A 54 -8.44 -17.49 -2.26
CA ALA A 54 -7.62 -18.06 -3.32
C ALA A 54 -6.17 -18.37 -2.89
N GLN A 55 -5.80 -18.04 -1.64
CA GLN A 55 -4.44 -18.19 -1.11
C GLN A 55 -3.37 -17.50 -1.98
N LYS A 56 -3.69 -16.33 -2.55
CA LYS A 56 -2.78 -15.57 -3.42
C LYS A 56 -2.36 -14.27 -2.77
N LEU A 57 -1.07 -13.96 -2.90
CA LEU A 57 -0.48 -12.69 -2.54
C LEU A 57 -0.19 -11.88 -3.81
N PHE A 58 -0.36 -10.57 -3.73
CA PHE A 58 -0.03 -9.61 -4.78
C PHE A 58 0.86 -8.53 -4.20
N TRP A 59 1.83 -8.05 -4.97
CA TRP A 59 2.67 -6.93 -4.55
C TRP A 59 3.17 -6.11 -5.72
N ALA A 60 3.43 -4.84 -5.46
CA ALA A 60 4.03 -3.93 -6.43
C ALA A 60 5.53 -3.76 -6.15
N ASP A 61 6.35 -3.83 -7.20
CA ASP A 61 7.79 -3.59 -7.14
C ASP A 61 8.15 -2.33 -7.94
N LEU A 62 8.65 -1.31 -7.23
CA LEU A 62 8.97 -0.01 -7.80
C LEU A 62 10.18 -0.06 -8.75
N SER A 63 11.16 -0.93 -8.48
CA SER A 63 12.35 -1.06 -9.34
C SER A 63 12.01 -1.76 -10.65
N GLN A 64 11.07 -2.70 -10.60
CA GLN A 64 10.65 -3.49 -11.77
C GLN A 64 9.44 -2.89 -12.50
N LYS A 65 8.81 -1.85 -11.93
CA LYS A 65 7.67 -1.14 -12.52
C LYS A 65 6.50 -2.07 -12.87
N ALA A 66 6.22 -3.00 -11.96
CA ALA A 66 5.28 -4.08 -12.19
C ALA A 66 4.60 -4.57 -10.90
N ILE A 67 3.44 -5.18 -11.07
CA ILE A 67 2.71 -5.90 -10.01
C ILE A 67 2.87 -7.40 -10.26
N PHE A 68 3.20 -8.12 -9.20
CA PHE A 68 3.46 -9.55 -9.21
C PHE A 68 2.43 -10.30 -8.36
N SER A 69 2.35 -11.61 -8.56
CA SER A 69 1.54 -12.51 -7.73
C SER A 69 2.28 -13.81 -7.45
N ALA A 70 2.00 -14.41 -6.30
CA ALA A 70 2.42 -15.75 -5.93
C ALA A 70 1.36 -16.43 -5.05
N SER A 71 1.33 -17.76 -5.04
CA SER A 71 0.59 -18.51 -4.01
C SER A 71 1.28 -18.35 -2.67
N ILE A 72 0.51 -18.29 -1.58
CA ILE A 72 1.06 -18.17 -0.22
C ILE A 72 1.76 -19.45 0.25
N ASP A 73 1.36 -20.60 -0.32
CA ASP A 73 1.88 -21.92 0.04
C ASP A 73 3.04 -22.37 -0.87
N ASP A 74 3.30 -21.63 -1.97
CA ASP A 74 4.40 -21.96 -2.87
C ASP A 74 5.74 -21.68 -2.21
N LYS A 75 6.65 -22.65 -2.33
CA LYS A 75 8.02 -22.51 -1.83
C LYS A 75 8.75 -21.42 -2.62
N VAL A 76 9.25 -20.41 -1.89
CA VAL A 76 10.24 -19.39 -2.25
C VAL A 76 10.66 -19.35 -3.74
N GLY A 77 10.25 -18.29 -4.43
CA GLY A 77 10.86 -17.86 -5.70
C GLY A 77 10.01 -18.04 -6.96
N THR A 78 8.88 -18.73 -6.91
CA THR A 78 7.93 -18.81 -8.04
C THR A 78 6.89 -17.70 -7.96
N HIS A 79 7.16 -16.59 -8.65
CA HIS A 79 6.20 -15.49 -8.77
C HIS A 79 5.98 -15.09 -10.23
N VAL A 80 4.75 -14.69 -10.55
CA VAL A 80 4.34 -14.29 -11.89
C VAL A 80 4.23 -12.78 -11.95
N LYS A 81 4.79 -12.18 -12.99
CA LYS A 81 4.55 -10.77 -13.32
C LYS A 81 3.18 -10.66 -13.96
N MET A 82 2.25 -9.98 -13.30
CA MET A 82 0.86 -9.88 -13.73
C MET A 82 0.61 -8.62 -14.56
N ILE A 83 1.08 -7.48 -14.06
CA ILE A 83 0.85 -6.17 -14.68
C ILE A 83 2.19 -5.47 -14.85
N ASP A 84 2.45 -4.94 -16.03
CA ASP A 84 3.62 -4.14 -16.35
C ASP A 84 3.28 -2.66 -16.54
N ASN A 85 4.29 -1.84 -16.80
CA ASN A 85 4.15 -0.41 -17.07
C ASN A 85 3.37 0.31 -15.95
N VAL A 86 3.76 0.03 -14.70
CA VAL A 86 3.31 0.75 -13.51
C VAL A 86 4.46 1.60 -13.01
N TYR A 87 4.30 2.91 -12.89
CA TYR A 87 5.41 3.83 -12.75
C TYR A 87 5.82 4.05 -11.29
N ASN A 88 4.84 4.38 -10.45
CA ASN A 88 5.03 4.49 -9.00
C ASN A 88 3.75 4.02 -8.28
N PRO A 89 3.50 2.71 -8.22
CA PRO A 89 2.33 2.15 -7.54
C PRO A 89 2.47 2.37 -6.02
N ALA A 90 1.75 3.36 -5.50
CA ALA A 90 1.84 3.72 -4.07
C ALA A 90 1.10 2.72 -3.18
N ALA A 91 -0.06 2.21 -3.64
CA ALA A 91 -0.81 1.16 -2.96
C ALA A 91 -1.59 0.30 -3.97
N ILE A 92 -1.92 -0.92 -3.57
CA ILE A 92 -2.78 -1.85 -4.31
C ILE A 92 -3.92 -2.33 -3.42
N ALA A 93 -5.07 -2.65 -4.02
CA ALA A 93 -6.22 -3.23 -3.34
C ALA A 93 -6.86 -4.31 -4.23
N VAL A 94 -7.05 -5.50 -3.69
CA VAL A 94 -7.60 -6.66 -4.39
C VAL A 94 -9.09 -6.79 -4.08
N ASP A 95 -9.90 -6.88 -5.12
CA ASP A 95 -11.30 -7.30 -5.02
C ASP A 95 -11.37 -8.82 -5.13
N TRP A 96 -11.53 -9.47 -3.98
CA TRP A 96 -11.64 -10.92 -3.87
C TRP A 96 -12.99 -11.47 -4.37
N VAL A 97 -14.01 -10.63 -4.58
CA VAL A 97 -15.34 -11.05 -5.06
C VAL A 97 -15.36 -11.06 -6.58
N TYR A 98 -14.94 -9.96 -7.21
CA TYR A 98 -14.96 -9.78 -8.66
C TYR A 98 -13.64 -10.14 -9.34
N LYS A 99 -12.62 -10.53 -8.57
CA LYS A 99 -11.31 -10.94 -9.08
C LYS A 99 -10.67 -9.85 -9.94
N THR A 100 -10.65 -8.64 -9.38
CA THR A 100 -9.97 -7.47 -9.96
C THR A 100 -8.96 -6.87 -8.97
N ILE A 101 -8.02 -6.07 -9.46
CA ILE A 101 -7.03 -5.35 -8.66
C ILE A 101 -7.07 -3.87 -9.02
N TYR A 102 -7.05 -3.03 -8.00
CA TYR A 102 -7.03 -1.58 -8.08
C TYR A 102 -5.70 -1.07 -7.56
N TRP A 103 -5.19 0.02 -8.11
CA TRP A 103 -3.98 0.65 -7.59
C TRP A 103 -3.95 2.15 -7.84
N THR A 104 -3.27 2.85 -6.93
CA THR A 104 -2.89 4.25 -7.05
C THR A 104 -1.50 4.32 -7.67
N ASP A 105 -1.31 5.19 -8.67
CA ASP A 105 0.01 5.49 -9.22
C ASP A 105 0.31 6.98 -9.04
N ALA A 106 1.27 7.26 -8.16
CA ALA A 106 1.64 8.63 -7.79
C ALA A 106 2.48 9.32 -8.87
N ALA A 107 3.10 8.59 -9.80
CA ALA A 107 3.84 9.18 -10.91
C ALA A 107 2.92 9.52 -12.08
N SER A 108 2.00 8.62 -12.45
CA SER A 108 1.03 8.88 -13.53
C SER A 108 -0.21 9.64 -13.06
N LYS A 109 -0.37 9.87 -11.76
CA LYS A 109 -1.51 10.58 -11.16
C LYS A 109 -2.85 9.92 -11.53
N THR A 110 -2.88 8.60 -11.40
CA THR A 110 -4.02 7.78 -11.82
C THR A 110 -4.42 6.77 -10.76
N ILE A 111 -5.71 6.43 -10.75
CA ILE A 111 -6.21 5.19 -10.14
C ILE A 111 -6.64 4.28 -11.28
N SER A 112 -6.16 3.04 -11.25
CA SER A 112 -6.43 2.07 -12.31
C SER A 112 -7.08 0.82 -11.75
N VAL A 113 -7.74 0.08 -12.62
CA VAL A 113 -8.29 -1.25 -12.34
C VAL A 113 -7.82 -2.23 -13.43
N ALA A 114 -7.58 -3.48 -13.03
CA ALA A 114 -7.34 -4.58 -13.95
C ALA A 114 -7.95 -5.88 -13.45
N THR A 115 -8.13 -6.85 -14.36
CA THR A 115 -8.37 -8.24 -13.98
C THR A 115 -7.14 -8.81 -13.27
N LEU A 116 -7.33 -9.80 -12.37
CA LEU A 116 -6.19 -10.37 -11.64
C LEU A 116 -5.15 -11.03 -12.53
N ASP A 117 -5.51 -11.44 -13.76
CA ASP A 117 -4.59 -11.97 -14.78
C ASP A 117 -3.85 -10.88 -15.59
N GLY A 118 -4.19 -9.60 -15.38
CA GLY A 118 -3.61 -8.45 -16.07
C GLY A 118 -4.07 -8.25 -17.51
N THR A 119 -4.99 -9.08 -18.04
CA THR A 119 -5.37 -9.05 -19.46
C THR A 119 -6.23 -7.84 -19.83
N LYS A 120 -7.07 -7.36 -18.90
CA LYS A 120 -7.93 -6.20 -19.09
C LYS A 120 -7.56 -5.12 -18.08
N ARG A 121 -7.36 -3.88 -18.53
CA ARG A 121 -6.92 -2.73 -17.73
C ARG A 121 -7.62 -1.45 -18.16
N LYS A 122 -7.98 -0.61 -17.20
CA LYS A 122 -8.60 0.71 -17.43
C LYS A 122 -8.09 1.74 -16.42
N PHE A 123 -7.94 2.99 -16.85
CA PHE A 123 -7.81 4.12 -15.92
C PHE A 123 -9.19 4.44 -15.36
N LEU A 124 -9.38 4.20 -14.07
CA LEU A 124 -10.63 4.49 -13.37
C LEU A 124 -10.78 5.99 -13.14
N PHE A 125 -9.70 6.61 -12.66
CA PHE A 125 -9.59 8.07 -12.50
C PHE A 125 -8.22 8.53 -12.99
N ASN A 126 -8.21 9.58 -13.82
CA ASN A 126 -7.00 10.17 -14.40
C ASN A 126 -7.00 11.72 -14.35
N SER A 127 -7.91 12.29 -13.54
CA SER A 127 -8.02 13.73 -13.29
C SER A 127 -8.19 14.00 -11.81
N ASP A 128 -7.81 15.21 -11.37
CA ASP A 128 -7.95 15.68 -9.99
C ASP A 128 -7.33 14.77 -8.92
N LEU A 129 -6.22 14.11 -9.28
CA LEU A 129 -5.34 13.33 -8.41
C LEU A 129 -3.99 14.04 -8.35
N ARG A 130 -3.56 14.45 -7.16
CA ARG A 130 -2.30 15.19 -6.96
C ARG A 130 -1.23 14.28 -6.39
N GLU A 131 -1.46 13.61 -5.28
CA GLU A 131 -0.54 12.64 -4.70
C GLU A 131 -1.33 11.45 -4.13
N PRO A 132 -1.92 10.60 -5.00
CA PRO A 132 -2.67 9.44 -4.55
C PRO A 132 -1.74 8.45 -3.83
N ALA A 133 -2.05 8.12 -2.58
CA ALA A 133 -1.22 7.27 -1.72
C ALA A 133 -1.85 5.88 -1.50
N SER A 134 -2.80 5.76 -0.58
CA SER A 134 -3.41 4.48 -0.20
C SER A 134 -4.76 4.26 -0.86
N ILE A 135 -5.16 2.99 -1.04
CA ILE A 135 -6.42 2.58 -1.65
C ILE A 135 -7.02 1.38 -0.91
N ALA A 136 -8.35 1.34 -0.79
CA ALA A 136 -9.07 0.21 -0.22
C ALA A 136 -10.41 0.01 -0.95
N VAL A 137 -10.88 -1.23 -1.03
CA VAL A 137 -12.11 -1.59 -1.74
C VAL A 137 -13.16 -2.21 -0.80
N ASP A 138 -14.42 -1.90 -1.07
CA ASP A 138 -15.60 -2.55 -0.49
C ASP A 138 -16.40 -3.20 -1.64
N PRO A 139 -16.06 -4.45 -1.99
CA PRO A 139 -16.73 -5.14 -3.10
C PRO A 139 -18.17 -5.55 -2.77
N LEU A 140 -18.57 -5.53 -1.49
CA LEU A 140 -19.93 -5.86 -1.09
C LEU A 140 -20.90 -4.71 -1.39
N SER A 141 -20.43 -3.48 -1.24
CA SER A 141 -21.22 -2.26 -1.52
C SER A 141 -20.85 -1.59 -2.85
N GLY A 142 -19.81 -2.06 -3.53
CA GLY A 142 -19.34 -1.54 -4.82
C GLY A 142 -18.62 -0.18 -4.74
N PHE A 143 -17.89 0.07 -3.65
CA PHE A 143 -17.17 1.33 -3.43
C PHE A 143 -15.65 1.14 -3.34
N VAL A 144 -14.91 2.12 -3.86
CA VAL A 144 -13.47 2.27 -3.70
C VAL A 144 -13.16 3.56 -2.96
N TYR A 145 -12.16 3.52 -2.09
CA TYR A 145 -11.73 4.60 -1.23
C TYR A 145 -10.24 4.82 -1.45
N TRP A 146 -9.78 6.06 -1.46
CA TRP A 146 -8.36 6.35 -1.54
C TRP A 146 -8.00 7.64 -0.83
N SER A 147 -6.74 7.76 -0.47
CA SER A 147 -6.17 8.99 0.07
C SER A 147 -5.33 9.73 -0.97
N ASP A 148 -5.37 11.05 -0.90
CA ASP A 148 -4.55 11.96 -1.70
C ASP A 148 -3.97 13.03 -0.75
N TRP A 149 -2.65 13.08 -0.62
CA TRP A 149 -1.96 14.02 0.26
C TRP A 149 -1.49 15.29 -0.45
N GLY A 150 -1.76 15.44 -1.75
CA GLY A 150 -1.49 16.68 -2.46
C GLY A 150 -2.44 17.78 -1.99
N GLU A 151 -2.05 19.05 -2.12
CA GLU A 151 -2.83 20.16 -1.58
C GLU A 151 -4.04 20.48 -2.50
N PRO A 152 -5.31 20.55 -2.05
CA PRO A 152 -5.79 20.21 -0.72
C PRO A 152 -5.88 18.70 -0.52
N ALA A 153 -5.37 18.23 0.62
CA ALA A 153 -5.38 16.82 0.97
C ALA A 153 -6.80 16.34 1.23
N LYS A 154 -7.08 15.08 0.87
CA LYS A 154 -8.42 14.51 0.94
C LYS A 154 -8.40 12.99 1.01
N ILE A 155 -9.46 12.44 1.57
CA ILE A 155 -9.86 11.03 1.33
C ILE A 155 -11.12 11.09 0.48
N GLU A 156 -11.14 10.33 -0.60
CA GLU A 156 -12.24 10.29 -1.55
C GLU A 156 -12.86 8.90 -1.59
N LYS A 157 -14.11 8.87 -2.05
CA LYS A 157 -14.92 7.68 -2.23
C LYS A 157 -15.54 7.72 -3.62
N ALA A 158 -15.61 6.60 -4.31
CA ALA A 158 -16.32 6.47 -5.56
C ALA A 158 -16.85 5.05 -5.78
N GLY A 159 -17.72 4.87 -6.76
CA GLY A 159 -18.06 3.55 -7.27
C GLY A 159 -16.84 2.83 -7.83
N MET A 160 -16.75 1.52 -7.62
CA MET A 160 -15.67 0.68 -8.17
C MET A 160 -15.68 0.62 -9.70
N ASN A 161 -16.81 0.97 -10.31
CA ASN A 161 -16.95 1.19 -11.75
C ASN A 161 -16.46 2.57 -12.25
N GLY A 162 -15.99 3.45 -11.35
CA GLY A 162 -15.43 4.75 -11.70
C GLY A 162 -16.42 5.90 -11.73
N TYR A 163 -17.67 5.67 -11.31
CA TYR A 163 -18.72 6.69 -11.24
C TYR A 163 -18.94 7.16 -9.79
N ASP A 164 -19.75 8.20 -9.63
CA ASP A 164 -20.16 8.75 -8.33
C ASP A 164 -18.96 9.02 -7.41
N ARG A 165 -17.98 9.81 -7.89
CA ARG A 165 -16.84 10.25 -7.07
C ARG A 165 -17.21 11.42 -6.19
N TRP A 166 -16.94 11.33 -4.89
CA TRP A 166 -17.10 12.42 -3.94
C TRP A 166 -16.00 12.45 -2.87
N PRO A 167 -15.66 13.64 -2.33
CA PRO A 167 -14.76 13.74 -1.19
C PRO A 167 -15.45 13.25 0.09
N LEU A 168 -14.78 12.37 0.83
CA LEU A 168 -15.25 11.82 2.11
C LEU A 168 -14.69 12.61 3.31
N VAL A 169 -13.41 12.99 3.26
CA VAL A 169 -12.74 13.79 4.30
C VAL A 169 -11.93 14.89 3.64
N THR A 170 -12.16 16.14 4.03
CA THR A 170 -11.50 17.34 3.46
C THR A 170 -10.94 18.30 4.50
N GLU A 171 -11.29 18.12 5.77
CA GLU A 171 -10.90 19.00 6.87
C GLU A 171 -9.92 18.29 7.81
N ASP A 172 -9.09 19.04 8.53
CA ASP A 172 -8.09 18.52 9.48
C ASP A 172 -7.33 17.29 8.92
N ILE A 173 -6.88 17.39 7.69
CA ILE A 173 -6.19 16.33 6.96
C ILE A 173 -5.04 16.95 6.18
N GLN A 174 -3.87 16.31 6.22
CA GLN A 174 -2.64 16.83 5.64
C GLN A 174 -1.90 15.72 4.86
N TRP A 175 -1.35 14.70 5.54
CA TRP A 175 -0.65 13.59 4.86
C TRP A 175 -1.30 12.24 5.15
N PRO A 176 -2.48 11.96 4.56
CA PRO A 176 -3.19 10.70 4.75
C PRO A 176 -2.48 9.53 4.04
N ASN A 177 -1.42 8.99 4.62
CA ASN A 177 -0.56 8.01 3.95
C ASN A 177 -1.18 6.61 3.84
N GLY A 178 -1.93 6.18 4.85
CA GLY A 178 -2.53 4.84 4.89
C GLY A 178 -4.02 4.88 5.24
N ILE A 179 -4.84 4.07 4.57
CA ILE A 179 -6.26 3.85 4.90
C ILE A 179 -6.57 2.36 5.05
N THR A 180 -7.59 2.03 5.83
CA THR A 180 -8.16 0.67 5.90
C THR A 180 -9.64 0.70 6.27
N LEU A 181 -10.38 -0.36 5.93
CA LEU A 181 -11.84 -0.43 6.08
C LEU A 181 -12.25 -1.51 7.09
N ASP A 182 -13.14 -1.16 8.00
CA ASP A 182 -13.96 -2.09 8.76
C ASP A 182 -15.29 -2.27 8.01
N LEU A 183 -15.36 -3.31 7.16
CA LEU A 183 -16.55 -3.58 6.34
C LEU A 183 -17.79 -3.89 7.19
N ILE A 184 -17.60 -4.53 8.35
CA ILE A 184 -18.69 -4.93 9.24
C ILE A 184 -19.26 -3.71 9.97
N LYS A 185 -18.40 -2.81 10.45
CA LYS A 185 -18.83 -1.57 11.10
C LYS A 185 -19.08 -0.41 10.14
N SER A 186 -18.88 -0.62 8.84
CA SER A 186 -18.94 0.42 7.81
C SER A 186 -18.15 1.67 8.21
N ARG A 187 -16.86 1.47 8.54
CA ARG A 187 -15.98 2.53 9.04
C ARG A 187 -14.61 2.54 8.37
N LEU A 188 -14.08 3.72 8.05
CA LEU A 188 -12.73 3.92 7.54
C LEU A 188 -11.80 4.39 8.66
N TYR A 189 -10.58 3.86 8.68
CA TYR A 189 -9.49 4.31 9.53
C TYR A 189 -8.35 4.84 8.66
N TRP A 190 -7.67 5.89 9.11
CA TRP A 190 -6.51 6.43 8.41
C TRP A 190 -5.43 6.96 9.35
N LEU A 191 -4.21 6.98 8.82
CA LEU A 191 -3.04 7.59 9.43
C LEU A 191 -2.76 8.93 8.76
N ASP A 192 -2.44 9.95 9.55
CA ASP A 192 -1.92 11.22 9.04
C ASP A 192 -0.51 11.48 9.58
N SER A 193 0.47 11.46 8.70
CA SER A 193 1.88 11.54 9.08
C SER A 193 2.32 12.96 9.43
N LYS A 194 1.60 13.97 8.96
CA LYS A 194 1.88 15.38 9.29
C LYS A 194 1.22 15.79 10.60
N LEU A 195 0.03 15.25 10.88
CA LEU A 195 -0.74 15.55 12.09
C LEU A 195 -0.47 14.56 13.23
N HIS A 196 0.33 13.51 12.98
CA HIS A 196 0.72 12.48 13.94
C HIS A 196 -0.48 11.81 14.61
N MET A 197 -1.48 11.46 13.80
CA MET A 197 -2.77 10.96 14.29
C MET A 197 -3.24 9.73 13.54
N LEU A 198 -3.92 8.86 14.28
CA LEU A 198 -4.76 7.79 13.77
C LEU A 198 -6.21 8.22 14.00
N SER A 199 -6.98 8.31 12.92
CA SER A 199 -8.37 8.76 12.95
C SER A 199 -9.31 7.75 12.30
N SER A 200 -10.60 7.91 12.54
CA SER A 200 -11.65 7.08 11.94
C SER A 200 -12.89 7.89 11.61
N VAL A 201 -13.67 7.44 10.64
CA VAL A 201 -14.91 8.07 10.17
C VAL A 201 -15.83 6.99 9.59
N ASP A 202 -17.13 7.15 9.70
CA ASP A 202 -18.09 6.25 9.03
C ASP A 202 -17.97 6.40 7.51
N LEU A 203 -18.34 5.35 6.75
CA LEU A 203 -18.25 5.37 5.27
C LEU A 203 -19.23 6.34 4.59
N ASN A 204 -20.10 6.99 5.37
CA ASN A 204 -20.95 8.10 4.95
C ASN A 204 -20.38 9.49 5.30
N GLY A 205 -19.19 9.55 5.91
CA GLY A 205 -18.50 10.78 6.30
C GLY A 205 -18.81 11.30 7.71
N GLN A 206 -19.68 10.62 8.46
CA GLN A 206 -20.12 11.05 9.79
C GLN A 206 -19.27 10.43 10.92
N ASP A 207 -19.53 10.88 12.15
CA ASP A 207 -18.93 10.35 13.38
C ASP A 207 -17.40 10.25 13.32
N ARG A 208 -16.76 11.30 12.82
CA ARG A 208 -15.30 11.40 12.79
C ARG A 208 -14.73 11.41 14.21
N ARG A 209 -13.68 10.59 14.45
CA ARG A 209 -12.99 10.48 15.75
C ARG A 209 -11.49 10.37 15.57
N VAL A 210 -10.74 11.05 16.43
CA VAL A 210 -9.30 10.78 16.61
C VAL A 210 -9.16 9.65 17.62
N VAL A 211 -8.52 8.56 17.21
CA VAL A 211 -8.31 7.35 18.04
C VAL A 211 -7.01 7.46 18.83
N LEU A 212 -5.94 7.92 18.19
CA LEU A 212 -4.62 8.08 18.79
C LEU A 212 -3.94 9.32 18.22
N LYS A 213 -3.26 10.09 19.07
CA LYS A 213 -2.36 11.17 18.66
C LYS A 213 -1.06 11.06 19.43
N SER A 214 0.06 10.86 18.75
CA SER A 214 1.36 10.65 19.40
C SER A 214 2.50 11.03 18.47
N LEU A 215 3.36 11.95 18.91
CA LEU A 215 4.60 12.29 18.18
C LEU A 215 5.63 11.17 18.23
N GLU A 216 5.57 10.30 19.24
CA GLU A 216 6.53 9.22 19.45
C GLU A 216 6.17 7.99 18.61
N PHE A 217 4.89 7.58 18.63
CA PHE A 217 4.45 6.32 18.00
C PHE A 217 3.82 6.51 16.61
N LEU A 218 3.59 7.76 16.20
CA LEU A 218 3.12 8.15 14.87
C LEU A 218 4.05 9.23 14.30
N ALA A 219 5.36 9.01 14.40
CA ALA A 219 6.39 9.92 13.92
C ALA A 219 6.33 10.06 12.39
N HIS A 220 6.25 8.94 11.68
CA HIS A 220 6.00 8.88 10.24
C HIS A 220 5.24 7.59 9.88
N PRO A 221 3.95 7.49 10.23
CA PRO A 221 3.15 6.32 9.91
C PRO A 221 2.94 6.20 8.40
N LEU A 222 2.97 4.99 7.86
CA LEU A 222 2.92 4.72 6.41
C LEU A 222 1.65 3.97 6.01
N ALA A 223 1.42 2.81 6.62
CA ALA A 223 0.28 1.95 6.35
C ALA A 223 -0.32 1.39 7.65
N LEU A 224 -1.62 1.09 7.61
CA LEU A 224 -2.33 0.47 8.71
C LEU A 224 -3.28 -0.62 8.24
N THR A 225 -3.59 -1.54 9.16
CA THR A 225 -4.59 -2.57 8.99
C THR A 225 -5.29 -2.83 10.32
N ILE A 226 -6.45 -3.46 10.29
CA ILE A 226 -7.26 -3.73 11.48
C ILE A 226 -7.67 -5.20 11.56
N PHE A 227 -7.79 -5.69 12.78
CA PHE A 227 -8.40 -7.00 13.04
C PHE A 227 -9.03 -6.98 14.43
N GLU A 228 -10.25 -7.51 14.55
CA GLU A 228 -11.01 -7.53 15.80
C GLU A 228 -11.12 -6.13 16.44
N ASP A 229 -10.57 -5.95 17.64
CA ASP A 229 -10.54 -4.72 18.41
C ASP A 229 -9.22 -3.96 18.28
N ARG A 230 -8.28 -4.44 17.44
CA ARG A 230 -6.95 -3.87 17.30
C ARG A 230 -6.74 -3.21 15.94
N VAL A 231 -5.88 -2.19 15.97
CA VAL A 231 -5.29 -1.55 14.79
C VAL A 231 -3.79 -1.76 14.84
N PHE A 232 -3.20 -2.00 13.68
CA PHE A 232 -1.78 -2.24 13.49
C PHE A 232 -1.25 -1.28 12.45
N TRP A 233 -0.05 -0.75 12.63
CA TRP A 233 0.55 0.15 11.64
C TRP A 233 2.06 0.01 11.57
N ILE A 234 2.59 0.36 10.40
CA ILE A 234 4.02 0.59 10.19
C ILE A 234 4.31 2.08 10.40
N ASP A 235 5.37 2.35 11.16
CA ASP A 235 6.00 3.66 11.21
C ASP A 235 7.39 3.59 10.58
N GLY A 236 7.62 4.41 9.55
CA GLY A 236 8.84 4.41 8.77
C GLY A 236 10.03 5.10 9.45
N GLU A 237 9.77 6.06 10.35
CA GLU A 237 10.84 6.74 11.10
C GLU A 237 11.33 5.85 12.26
N ASN A 238 10.41 5.15 12.93
CA ASN A 238 10.72 4.23 14.01
C ASN A 238 11.12 2.82 13.54
N GLU A 239 10.98 2.52 12.25
CA GLU A 239 11.27 1.21 11.65
C GLU A 239 10.60 0.05 12.41
N ALA A 240 9.32 0.23 12.75
CA ALA A 240 8.59 -0.68 13.63
C ALA A 240 7.13 -0.91 13.21
N VAL A 241 6.61 -2.08 13.58
CA VAL A 241 5.17 -2.37 13.57
C VAL A 241 4.64 -2.19 14.98
N TYR A 242 3.60 -1.36 15.13
CA TYR A 242 2.90 -1.16 16.38
C TYR A 242 1.49 -1.75 16.31
N GLY A 243 0.87 -1.94 17.48
CA GLY A 243 -0.55 -2.23 17.59
C GLY A 243 -1.17 -1.62 18.83
N ALA A 244 -2.42 -1.19 18.72
CA ALA A 244 -3.21 -0.59 19.81
C ALA A 244 -4.69 -0.97 19.68
N ASN A 245 -5.50 -0.67 20.70
CA ASN A 245 -6.95 -0.79 20.60
C ASN A 245 -7.50 0.25 19.60
N LYS A 246 -8.29 -0.20 18.61
CA LYS A 246 -8.77 0.64 17.51
C LYS A 246 -9.87 1.64 17.91
N PHE A 247 -10.43 1.52 19.11
CA PHE A 247 -11.49 2.40 19.61
C PHE A 247 -10.95 3.49 20.54
N THR A 248 -9.95 3.15 21.36
CA THR A 248 -9.44 4.02 22.42
C THR A 248 -7.99 4.47 22.23
N GLY A 249 -7.23 3.81 21.35
CA GLY A 249 -5.79 4.01 21.23
C GLY A 249 -4.96 3.47 22.41
N SER A 250 -5.59 2.78 23.36
CA SER A 250 -4.91 2.18 24.51
C SER A 250 -4.19 0.87 24.16
N GLU A 251 -3.49 0.28 25.14
CA GLU A 251 -2.77 -0.99 24.96
C GLU A 251 -1.78 -0.98 23.78
N LEU A 252 -1.10 0.16 23.63
CA LEU A 252 -0.07 0.34 22.63
C LEU A 252 1.10 -0.61 22.90
N ALA A 253 1.50 -1.36 21.88
CA ALA A 253 2.59 -2.31 21.94
C ALA A 253 3.39 -2.30 20.63
N THR A 254 4.70 -2.49 20.76
CA THR A 254 5.59 -2.77 19.62
C THR A 254 5.55 -4.27 19.31
N LEU A 255 5.23 -4.63 18.08
CA LEU A 255 5.12 -6.02 17.61
C LEU A 255 6.39 -6.48 16.90
N VAL A 256 6.96 -5.61 16.06
CA VAL A 256 8.17 -5.87 15.28
C VAL A 256 9.02 -4.60 15.29
N ASN A 257 10.34 -4.75 15.36
CA ASN A 257 11.31 -3.66 15.27
C ASN A 257 12.39 -3.99 14.24
N ASN A 258 13.27 -3.02 13.96
CA ASN A 258 14.36 -3.15 12.99
C ASN A 258 13.85 -3.57 11.60
N LEU A 259 12.74 -2.96 11.17
CA LEU A 259 12.24 -3.11 9.81
C LEU A 259 13.21 -2.45 8.83
N ASN A 260 13.31 -3.00 7.63
CA ASN A 260 14.12 -2.45 6.56
C ASN A 260 13.20 -1.84 5.52
N ASP A 261 12.88 -0.54 5.68
CA ASP A 261 12.12 0.26 4.71
C ASP A 261 10.79 -0.43 4.35
N ALA A 262 10.06 -0.87 5.38
CA ALA A 262 8.73 -1.43 5.25
C ALA A 262 7.73 -0.32 4.91
N GLN A 263 6.89 -0.54 3.90
CA GLN A 263 6.00 0.48 3.36
C GLN A 263 4.52 0.16 3.59
N ASP A 264 4.16 -1.11 3.46
CA ASP A 264 2.76 -1.58 3.51
C ASP A 264 2.56 -2.84 4.36
N ILE A 265 1.36 -3.00 4.93
CA ILE A 265 0.96 -4.06 5.87
C ILE A 265 -0.51 -4.46 5.73
N ILE A 266 -0.78 -5.76 5.73
CA ILE A 266 -2.13 -6.33 5.74
C ILE A 266 -2.30 -7.36 6.86
N VAL A 267 -3.54 -7.56 7.30
CA VAL A 267 -3.93 -8.75 8.05
C VAL A 267 -4.34 -9.85 7.06
N TYR A 268 -3.77 -11.04 7.22
CA TYR A 268 -4.15 -12.23 6.48
C TYR A 268 -5.01 -13.13 7.37
N HIS A 269 -6.34 -13.10 7.15
CA HIS A 269 -7.33 -13.92 7.84
C HIS A 269 -8.65 -13.95 7.06
N GLU A 270 -9.38 -15.07 7.06
CA GLU A 270 -10.61 -15.25 6.26
C GLU A 270 -11.71 -14.21 6.58
N LEU A 271 -11.80 -13.78 7.84
CA LEU A 271 -12.77 -12.78 8.29
C LEU A 271 -12.54 -11.35 7.76
N VAL A 272 -11.34 -11.03 7.24
CA VAL A 272 -11.12 -9.70 6.64
C VAL A 272 -11.73 -9.60 5.23
N GLN A 273 -12.02 -10.75 4.60
CA GLN A 273 -12.59 -10.85 3.26
C GLN A 273 -13.90 -11.65 3.29
N PRO A 274 -15.00 -11.04 3.80
CA PRO A 274 -16.30 -11.69 3.83
C PRO A 274 -16.74 -12.14 2.45
N SER A 275 -17.45 -13.28 2.39
CA SER A 275 -18.00 -13.80 1.14
C SER A 275 -19.00 -12.83 0.54
N GLY A 276 -18.82 -12.51 -0.74
CA GLY A 276 -19.71 -11.67 -1.53
C GLY A 276 -20.24 -12.41 -2.74
N LYS A 277 -21.34 -11.91 -3.30
CA LYS A 277 -21.89 -12.41 -4.56
C LYS A 277 -21.27 -11.64 -5.73
N ASN A 278 -20.61 -12.35 -6.63
CA ASN A 278 -20.12 -11.76 -7.87
C ASN A 278 -21.29 -11.66 -8.88
N TRP A 279 -21.84 -10.45 -9.03
CA TRP A 279 -22.96 -10.18 -9.92
C TRP A 279 -22.59 -10.25 -11.41
N CYS A 280 -21.30 -10.18 -11.76
CA CYS A 280 -20.82 -10.34 -13.13
C CYS A 280 -20.83 -11.81 -13.60
N GLU A 281 -20.92 -12.78 -12.69
CA GLU A 281 -20.87 -14.21 -13.04
C GLU A 281 -22.20 -14.94 -12.73
N GLU A 282 -23.28 -14.20 -12.42
CA GLU A 282 -24.54 -14.81 -12.01
C GLU A 282 -25.31 -15.44 -13.18
N ASN A 283 -25.54 -14.68 -14.24
CA ASN A 283 -26.45 -15.07 -15.33
C ASN A 283 -25.73 -15.32 -16.66
N MET A 284 -24.63 -14.63 -16.89
CA MET A 284 -23.86 -14.65 -18.13
C MET A 284 -22.41 -14.33 -17.77
N GLU A 285 -21.46 -14.95 -18.46
CA GLU A 285 -20.03 -14.67 -18.28
C GLU A 285 -19.74 -13.17 -18.41
N ASN A 286 -18.98 -12.62 -17.46
CA ASN A 286 -18.60 -11.20 -17.43
C ASN A 286 -19.81 -10.23 -17.56
N GLY A 287 -21.00 -10.61 -17.09
CA GLY A 287 -22.22 -9.80 -17.13
C GLY A 287 -22.71 -9.46 -18.54
N GLY A 288 -22.16 -10.12 -19.56
CA GLY A 288 -22.35 -9.77 -20.98
C GLY A 288 -21.61 -8.52 -21.44
N CYS A 289 -20.61 -8.06 -20.69
CA CYS A 289 -19.75 -6.94 -21.06
C CYS A 289 -18.66 -7.38 -22.06
N GLU A 290 -18.39 -6.55 -23.08
CA GLU A 290 -17.32 -6.84 -24.05
C GLU A 290 -15.93 -6.83 -23.39
N TYR A 291 -15.69 -5.86 -22.51
CA TYR A 291 -14.40 -5.67 -21.85
C TYR A 291 -14.45 -5.96 -20.34
N LEU A 292 -14.61 -4.95 -19.48
CA LEU A 292 -14.67 -5.14 -18.03
C LEU A 292 -16.11 -5.12 -17.53
N CYS A 293 -16.44 -5.98 -16.58
CA CYS A 293 -17.63 -5.89 -15.74
C CYS A 293 -17.20 -5.47 -14.32
N LEU A 294 -17.66 -4.30 -13.86
CA LEU A 294 -17.25 -3.75 -12.56
C LEU A 294 -18.46 -3.55 -11.65
N PRO A 295 -18.33 -3.82 -10.33
CA PRO A 295 -19.38 -3.54 -9.36
C PRO A 295 -19.77 -2.07 -9.37
N ALA A 296 -21.08 -1.81 -9.40
CA ALA A 296 -21.62 -0.47 -9.31
C ALA A 296 -21.95 -0.12 -7.85
N PRO A 297 -21.84 1.16 -7.46
CA PRO A 297 -22.08 1.58 -6.09
C PRO A 297 -23.55 1.38 -5.68
N GLN A 298 -23.76 0.66 -4.57
CA GLN A 298 -25.09 0.41 -4.01
C GLN A 298 -25.52 1.60 -3.14
N ILE A 299 -26.08 2.63 -3.78
CA ILE A 299 -26.51 3.89 -3.14
C ILE A 299 -27.98 3.79 -2.70
N ASN A 300 -28.81 3.11 -3.48
CA ASN A 300 -30.23 2.90 -3.18
C ASN A 300 -30.70 1.55 -3.76
N ASP A 301 -31.94 1.17 -3.47
CA ASP A 301 -32.51 -0.14 -3.88
C ASP A 301 -32.58 -0.34 -5.40
N HIS A 302 -32.52 0.73 -6.18
CA HIS A 302 -32.57 0.71 -7.64
C HIS A 302 -31.17 0.82 -8.29
N SER A 303 -30.10 0.90 -7.49
CA SER A 303 -28.74 0.92 -8.01
C SER A 303 -28.48 -0.34 -8.86
N PRO A 304 -27.89 -0.20 -10.06
CA PRO A 304 -27.44 -1.36 -10.83
C PRO A 304 -26.43 -2.15 -10.01
N LYS A 305 -26.35 -3.46 -10.21
CA LYS A 305 -25.38 -4.32 -9.48
C LYS A 305 -23.97 -4.23 -10.07
N TYR A 306 -23.88 -4.04 -11.37
CA TYR A 306 -22.63 -3.87 -12.10
C TYR A 306 -22.86 -2.99 -13.33
N THR A 307 -21.77 -2.52 -13.93
CA THR A 307 -21.78 -1.80 -15.21
C THR A 307 -20.60 -2.24 -16.07
N CYS A 308 -20.79 -2.27 -17.39
CA CYS A 308 -19.71 -2.55 -18.32
C CYS A 308 -18.77 -1.35 -18.47
N SER A 309 -17.49 -1.62 -18.68
CA SER A 309 -16.44 -0.61 -18.76
C SER A 309 -15.48 -0.92 -19.90
N CYS A 310 -15.30 0.06 -20.78
CA CYS A 310 -14.46 -0.06 -21.98
C CYS A 310 -12.98 0.27 -21.73
N PRO A 311 -12.06 -0.19 -22.60
CA PRO A 311 -10.65 0.18 -22.54
C PRO A 311 -10.44 1.70 -22.61
N ASN A 312 -9.24 2.16 -22.26
CA ASN A 312 -8.86 3.56 -22.42
C ASN A 312 -8.95 3.97 -23.90
N GLY A 313 -9.61 5.10 -24.20
CA GLY A 313 -9.84 5.57 -25.58
C GLY A 313 -11.06 4.96 -26.28
N TYR A 314 -11.89 4.21 -25.56
CA TYR A 314 -13.16 3.69 -26.07
C TYR A 314 -14.31 4.18 -25.20
N ASN A 315 -15.47 4.42 -25.84
CA ASN A 315 -16.72 4.74 -25.18
C ASN A 315 -17.63 3.52 -25.15
N LEU A 316 -18.48 3.45 -24.12
CA LEU A 316 -19.52 2.44 -24.04
C LEU A 316 -20.66 2.82 -24.99
N GLU A 317 -21.14 1.87 -25.78
CA GLU A 317 -22.29 2.06 -26.66
C GLU A 317 -23.61 2.22 -25.89
N GLU A 318 -24.67 2.66 -26.57
CA GLU A 318 -26.01 2.84 -25.99
C GLU A 318 -26.61 1.53 -25.44
N ASN A 319 -26.17 0.38 -25.96
CA ASN A 319 -26.56 -0.93 -25.44
C ASN A 319 -25.97 -1.24 -24.04
N GLY A 320 -25.04 -0.41 -23.57
CA GLY A 320 -24.40 -0.53 -22.26
C GLY A 320 -23.44 -1.71 -22.13
N ARG A 321 -22.98 -2.31 -23.22
CA ARG A 321 -22.17 -3.55 -23.23
C ARG A 321 -20.95 -3.51 -24.14
N GLU A 322 -21.13 -2.97 -25.34
CA GLU A 322 -20.11 -2.95 -26.39
C GLU A 322 -19.30 -1.64 -26.39
N CYS A 323 -18.11 -1.69 -26.95
CA CYS A 323 -17.13 -0.62 -26.90
C CYS A 323 -16.85 -0.04 -28.29
N GLN A 324 -17.13 1.26 -28.45
CA GLN A 324 -16.86 1.99 -29.68
C GLN A 324 -15.63 2.88 -29.54
N SER A 325 -14.75 2.84 -30.55
CA SER A 325 -13.54 3.68 -30.58
C SER A 325 -13.92 5.17 -30.62
N THR A 326 -13.24 5.99 -29.81
CA THR A 326 -13.39 7.46 -29.86
C THR A 326 -12.71 8.11 -31.06
N ALA A 327 -11.95 7.35 -31.86
CA ALA A 327 -11.35 7.87 -33.08
C ALA A 327 -12.44 8.11 -34.13
N THR A 328 -12.94 9.34 -34.22
CA THR A 328 -13.64 9.80 -35.41
C THR A 328 -12.68 9.66 -36.58
N THR A 329 -12.99 8.78 -37.52
CA THR A 329 -12.35 8.78 -38.84
C THR A 329 -12.61 10.15 -39.46
N VAL A 330 -11.66 11.07 -39.31
CA VAL A 330 -11.57 12.21 -40.23
C VAL A 330 -11.14 11.60 -41.55
N THR A 331 -12.12 11.19 -42.35
CA THR A 331 -11.90 10.83 -43.73
C THR A 331 -11.46 12.12 -44.43
N HIS A 332 -10.15 12.34 -44.54
CA HIS A 332 -9.63 13.26 -45.53
C HIS A 332 -9.97 12.66 -46.90
N SER A 333 -11.17 12.95 -47.40
CA SER A 333 -11.46 12.83 -48.82
C SER A 333 -10.85 14.06 -49.50
N GLU A 334 -9.53 14.04 -49.68
CA GLU A 334 -8.92 14.93 -50.66
C GLU A 334 -8.59 14.13 -51.93
N THR A 335 -9.22 14.64 -52.98
CA THR A 335 -9.32 14.17 -54.34
C THR A 335 -7.98 13.88 -54.97
N LYS A 336 -7.92 12.75 -55.67
CA LYS A 336 -6.86 12.37 -56.59
C LYS A 336 -6.82 13.34 -57.77
N ASP A 337 -5.98 14.37 -57.69
CA ASP A 337 -5.52 15.08 -58.88
C ASP A 337 -4.37 14.29 -59.52
N THR A 338 -4.58 13.96 -60.79
CA THR A 338 -3.67 13.21 -61.65
C THR A 338 -2.84 14.20 -62.46
N ASN A 339 -1.58 13.83 -62.74
CA ASN A 339 -0.54 14.46 -63.59
C ASN A 339 0.59 15.07 -62.73
N THR A 340 1.89 14.76 -62.87
CA THR A 340 2.68 14.03 -63.88
C THR A 340 4.10 13.80 -63.29
N THR A 341 4.79 12.72 -63.70
CA THR A 341 6.27 12.54 -63.95
C THR A 341 7.29 13.34 -63.12
N GLU A 342 8.44 12.82 -62.67
CA GLU A 342 9.15 11.53 -62.69
C GLU A 342 10.45 11.77 -61.87
N ILE A 343 11.29 10.72 -61.76
CA ILE A 343 12.73 10.71 -61.45
C ILE A 343 13.16 10.50 -59.97
N SER A 344 13.83 9.36 -59.80
CA SER A 344 14.51 8.77 -58.65
C SER A 344 15.83 9.46 -58.24
N PRO A 345 16.35 9.21 -57.02
CA PRO A 345 17.70 9.63 -56.63
C PRO A 345 18.73 8.50 -56.75
N PRO A 346 20.01 8.81 -57.03
CA PRO A 346 21.13 7.96 -56.64
C PRO A 346 22.02 8.62 -55.57
N SER A 347 22.67 7.73 -54.82
CA SER A 347 23.68 7.96 -53.79
C SER A 347 24.97 8.62 -54.32
N GLY A 348 25.73 9.32 -53.45
CA GLY A 348 27.12 9.71 -53.74
C GLY A 348 27.76 10.66 -52.72
N LEU A 349 29.06 10.45 -52.44
CA LEU A 349 29.91 10.96 -51.36
C LEU A 349 30.54 12.38 -51.57
N VAL A 350 30.73 13.15 -50.47
CA VAL A 350 31.93 13.88 -49.90
C VAL A 350 32.82 14.79 -50.82
N PRO A 351 33.68 15.79 -50.39
CA PRO A 351 33.76 16.78 -49.27
C PRO A 351 34.01 18.27 -49.68
N GLY A 352 33.93 19.22 -48.72
CA GLY A 352 34.94 20.30 -48.57
C GLY A 352 34.61 21.78 -48.89
N GLY A 353 34.56 22.62 -47.84
CA GLY A 353 35.17 23.97 -47.70
C GLY A 353 34.69 25.20 -48.51
N ILE A 354 34.34 26.30 -47.82
CA ILE A 354 35.06 27.61 -47.74
C ILE A 354 34.17 28.72 -47.12
N ASN A 355 34.83 29.60 -46.35
CA ASN A 355 34.43 30.74 -45.52
C ASN A 355 33.49 31.80 -46.13
N VAL A 356 32.65 32.38 -45.25
CA VAL A 356 32.27 33.81 -45.30
C VAL A 356 32.25 34.40 -43.88
N THR A 357 33.03 35.46 -43.69
CA THR A 357 33.14 36.34 -42.53
C THR A 357 31.93 37.28 -42.42
N THR A 358 31.39 37.49 -41.23
CA THR A 358 30.65 38.72 -40.87
C THR A 358 30.95 39.11 -39.42
N ALA A 359 31.23 40.40 -39.24
CA ALA A 359 31.71 41.04 -38.03
C ALA A 359 30.57 41.30 -37.03
N VAL A 360 30.88 41.20 -35.73
CA VAL A 360 30.02 41.62 -34.63
C VAL A 360 30.68 42.81 -33.93
N SER A 361 29.93 43.90 -33.81
CA SER A 361 30.30 45.16 -33.17
C SER A 361 30.27 45.05 -31.63
N GLU A 362 31.35 45.49 -30.99
CA GLU A 362 31.50 45.64 -29.54
C GLU A 362 30.75 46.87 -29.00
N VAL A 363 30.13 46.72 -27.82
CA VAL A 363 29.56 47.82 -27.03
C VAL A 363 30.52 48.15 -25.88
N SER A 364 30.87 49.42 -25.76
CA SER A 364 31.75 50.00 -24.74
C SER A 364 31.01 50.37 -23.45
N VAL A 365 31.67 50.17 -22.30
CA VAL A 365 31.19 50.53 -20.95
C VAL A 365 32.08 51.64 -20.36
N PRO A 366 31.54 52.70 -19.71
CA PRO A 366 32.34 53.73 -19.05
C PRO A 366 32.65 53.40 -17.55
N PRO A 367 33.62 54.09 -16.91
CA PRO A 367 34.33 53.55 -15.75
C PRO A 367 33.82 53.99 -14.36
N LYS A 368 34.04 53.05 -13.42
CA LYS A 368 34.19 53.07 -11.95
C LYS A 368 33.89 54.36 -11.15
N GLY A 369 32.93 54.24 -10.23
CA GLY A 369 32.91 54.91 -8.92
C GLY A 369 33.21 53.90 -7.80
N THR A 370 34.13 54.24 -6.90
CA THR A 370 34.59 53.42 -5.77
C THR A 370 33.55 53.38 -4.64
N SER A 371 33.19 52.19 -4.16
CA SER A 371 32.55 52.05 -2.84
C SER A 371 32.98 50.74 -2.18
N ALA A 372 33.15 50.80 -0.86
CA ALA A 372 33.84 49.85 0.01
C ALA A 372 33.13 48.48 0.20
N ALA A 373 32.75 47.81 -0.89
CA ALA A 373 32.04 46.53 -0.86
C ALA A 373 32.95 45.30 -1.00
N TRP A 374 34.20 45.48 -1.46
CA TRP A 374 35.10 44.36 -1.78
C TRP A 374 35.82 43.74 -0.57
N ALA A 375 35.76 44.37 0.61
CA ALA A 375 36.36 43.86 1.84
C ALA A 375 35.35 43.19 2.80
N ILE A 376 34.04 43.45 2.65
CA ILE A 376 33.01 42.95 3.58
C ILE A 376 32.50 41.57 3.15
N LEU A 377 32.41 41.31 1.83
CA LEU A 377 31.95 40.03 1.29
C LEU A 377 32.81 38.82 1.71
N PRO A 378 34.16 38.89 1.68
CA PRO A 378 34.99 37.78 2.13
C PRO A 378 34.84 37.50 3.63
N LEU A 379 34.67 38.55 4.43
CA LEU A 379 34.49 38.46 5.89
C LEU A 379 33.15 37.83 6.26
N LEU A 380 32.06 38.22 5.58
CA LEU A 380 30.74 37.59 5.77
C LEU A 380 30.73 36.12 5.36
N LEU A 381 31.39 35.76 4.25
CA LEU A 381 31.48 34.36 3.82
C LEU A 381 32.28 33.50 4.81
N LEU A 382 33.36 34.04 5.39
CA LEU A 382 34.13 33.34 6.44
C LEU A 382 33.31 33.13 7.72
N VAL A 383 32.53 34.13 8.15
CA VAL A 383 31.67 34.00 9.32
C VAL A 383 30.55 32.97 9.07
N MET A 384 29.93 33.00 7.89
CA MET A 384 28.90 32.02 7.52
C MET A 384 29.47 30.59 7.45
N ALA A 385 30.67 30.41 6.91
CA ALA A 385 31.35 29.12 6.89
C ALA A 385 31.70 28.63 8.31
N ALA A 386 32.17 29.52 9.19
CA ALA A 386 32.47 29.18 10.58
C ALA A 386 31.22 28.78 11.37
N VAL A 387 30.11 29.51 11.19
CA VAL A 387 28.81 29.17 11.81
C VAL A 387 28.28 27.84 11.27
N GLY A 388 28.34 27.63 9.95
CA GLY A 388 27.95 26.37 9.33
C GLY A 388 28.78 25.18 9.84
N GLY A 389 30.10 25.35 9.93
CA GLY A 389 31.01 24.36 10.50
C GLY A 389 30.73 24.07 11.98
N TYR A 390 30.45 25.10 12.78
CA TYR A 390 30.10 24.93 14.19
C TYR A 390 28.77 24.18 14.38
N LEU A 391 27.75 24.48 13.57
CA LEU A 391 26.46 23.78 13.60
C LEU A 391 26.61 22.32 13.16
N MET A 392 27.39 22.05 12.11
CA MET A 392 27.70 20.68 11.69
C MET A 392 28.48 19.91 12.77
N TRP A 393 29.48 20.53 13.40
CA TRP A 393 30.25 19.92 14.49
C TRP A 393 29.37 19.64 15.72
N ARG A 394 28.50 20.56 16.10
CA ARG A 394 27.55 20.37 17.21
C ARG A 394 26.54 19.25 16.91
N ASN A 395 26.06 19.16 15.67
CA ASN A 395 25.15 18.10 15.26
C ASN A 395 25.85 16.72 15.22
N TRP A 396 27.11 16.69 14.76
CA TRP A 396 27.96 15.51 14.81
C TRP A 396 28.26 15.05 16.24
N GLN A 397 28.56 15.98 17.17
CA GLN A 397 28.71 15.69 18.60
C GLN A 397 27.43 15.09 19.20
N HIS A 398 26.24 15.64 18.88
CA HIS A 398 24.97 15.07 19.34
C HIS A 398 24.73 13.65 18.83
N LYS A 399 25.12 13.32 17.60
CA LYS A 399 25.03 11.96 17.06
C LYS A 399 26.02 11.00 17.74
N ASN A 400 27.25 11.43 18.00
CA ASN A 400 28.28 10.57 18.59
C ASN A 400 28.20 10.43 20.11
N MET A 401 27.60 11.36 20.84
CA MET A 401 27.41 11.20 22.30
C MET A 401 26.31 10.20 22.67
N LYS A 402 25.45 9.77 21.73
CA LYS A 402 24.51 8.65 21.94
C LYS A 402 25.10 7.26 21.65
N SER A 403 26.38 7.18 21.28
CA SER A 403 27.05 5.93 20.85
C SER A 403 28.13 5.44 21.81
N MET A 404 28.30 6.00 23.00
CA MET A 404 29.34 5.56 23.94
C MET A 404 28.75 5.37 25.34
N ASN A 405 28.11 4.22 25.54
CA ASN A 405 28.20 3.41 26.76
C ASN A 405 27.27 2.19 26.63
N PHE A 406 27.83 1.05 26.23
CA PHE A 406 27.62 -0.17 27.00
C PHE A 406 28.82 -1.09 26.76
N ASP A 407 29.68 -1.18 27.77
CA ASP A 407 30.72 -2.19 27.85
C ASP A 407 30.08 -3.58 27.80
N ASN A 408 30.64 -4.43 26.95
CA ASN A 408 30.42 -5.85 26.91
C ASN A 408 31.40 -6.54 27.86
N PRO A 409 30.97 -7.41 28.79
CA PRO A 409 31.81 -8.47 29.28
C PRO A 409 31.30 -9.85 28.84
N VAL A 410 32.13 -10.47 28.01
CA VAL A 410 32.21 -11.89 27.65
C VAL A 410 32.41 -12.77 28.89
N TYR A 411 31.57 -13.81 29.02
CA TYR A 411 31.71 -15.11 29.71
C TYR A 411 32.32 -15.21 31.12
N LEU A 412 31.53 -15.73 32.05
CA LEU A 412 31.98 -16.63 33.13
C LEU A 412 31.02 -17.84 33.24
N LYS A 413 31.55 -19.03 32.95
CA LYS A 413 31.03 -20.34 33.39
C LYS A 413 31.36 -20.52 34.86
N THR A 414 30.39 -20.96 35.66
CA THR A 414 30.45 -21.70 36.95
C THR A 414 29.04 -21.55 37.55
N THR A 415 28.35 -22.50 38.16
CA THR A 415 28.56 -23.88 38.63
C THR A 415 27.15 -24.33 39.03
N GLU A 416 26.93 -25.64 39.17
CA GLU A 416 25.75 -26.19 39.86
C GLU A 416 25.45 -25.43 41.15
N GLU A 417 24.19 -25.02 41.32
CA GLU A 417 23.63 -24.83 42.65
C GLU A 417 22.34 -25.64 42.75
N ASP A 418 22.45 -26.67 43.58
CA ASP A 418 21.40 -27.50 44.12
C ASP A 418 20.28 -26.65 44.72
N LEU A 419 19.06 -26.83 44.21
CA LEU A 419 17.85 -26.44 44.92
C LEU A 419 17.37 -27.64 45.73
N SER A 420 17.87 -27.71 46.97
CA SER A 420 17.30 -28.54 48.04
C SER A 420 15.95 -27.95 48.47
N ILE A 421 14.87 -28.67 48.16
CA ILE A 421 13.55 -28.41 48.76
C ILE A 421 13.39 -29.36 49.95
N ASP A 422 13.38 -28.76 51.13
CA ASP A 422 13.24 -29.42 52.42
C ASP A 422 11.80 -29.94 52.62
N ILE A 423 11.69 -31.19 53.06
CA ILE A 423 10.43 -31.90 53.30
C ILE A 423 9.96 -31.60 54.73
N GLY A 424 8.96 -30.72 54.84
CA GLY A 424 8.22 -30.43 56.08
C GLY A 424 6.81 -31.02 56.05
N ARG A 425 6.66 -32.17 56.72
CA ARG A 425 5.47 -33.01 56.88
C ARG A 425 4.43 -32.37 57.82
N HIS A 426 3.14 -32.27 57.44
CA HIS A 426 1.98 -32.55 58.31
C HIS A 426 0.66 -32.74 57.50
N SER A 427 0.25 -34.01 57.42
CA SER A 427 -1.11 -34.61 57.44
C SER A 427 -2.37 -33.72 57.28
N ALA A 428 -3.18 -33.98 56.25
CA ALA A 428 -4.45 -34.72 56.40
C ALA A 428 -5.11 -35.02 55.04
N SER A 429 -5.74 -36.20 55.00
CA SER A 429 -6.49 -36.87 53.93
C SER A 429 -7.56 -36.05 53.21
N VAL A 430 -7.72 -36.26 51.89
CA VAL A 430 -8.90 -36.87 51.22
C VAL A 430 -8.46 -37.29 49.81
N GLY A 431 -8.66 -38.57 49.46
CA GLY A 431 -8.35 -39.10 48.13
C GLY A 431 -9.55 -39.07 47.20
N HIS A 432 -9.32 -38.78 45.92
CA HIS A 432 -10.17 -39.23 44.83
C HIS A 432 -9.34 -39.70 43.64
N THR A 433 -9.66 -40.92 43.24
CA THR A 433 -9.12 -41.77 42.19
C THR A 433 -9.54 -41.29 40.80
N TYR A 434 -8.59 -41.22 39.87
CA TYR A 434 -8.85 -41.17 38.42
C TYR A 434 -9.06 -42.60 37.91
N PRO A 435 -10.04 -42.88 37.03
CA PRO A 435 -10.03 -44.10 36.25
C PRO A 435 -9.27 -43.89 34.95
N ALA A 436 -8.47 -44.89 34.60
CA ALA A 436 -7.85 -45.05 33.30
C ALA A 436 -8.38 -46.32 32.62
N ILE A 437 -8.45 -46.26 31.29
CA ILE A 437 -8.45 -47.34 30.28
C ILE A 437 -9.80 -48.02 29.97
N SER A 438 -10.21 -47.92 28.69
CA SER A 438 -10.44 -49.13 27.87
C SER A 438 -10.22 -48.87 26.38
N VAL A 439 -9.31 -49.66 25.84
CA VAL A 439 -9.10 -49.93 24.41
C VAL A 439 -10.21 -50.91 23.97
N VAL A 440 -10.84 -50.67 22.84
CA VAL A 440 -11.76 -51.62 22.21
C VAL A 440 -11.14 -52.08 20.89
N SER A 441 -10.84 -53.38 20.84
CA SER A 441 -10.60 -54.18 19.64
C SER A 441 -11.39 -55.47 19.85
N THR A 442 -12.23 -55.79 18.88
CA THR A 442 -12.76 -57.14 18.64
C THR A 442 -12.97 -57.25 17.13
N ASP A 443 -12.15 -58.07 16.48
CA ASP A 443 -12.56 -58.83 15.31
C ASP A 443 -13.44 -60.00 15.80
N ASP A 444 -14.51 -60.31 15.07
CA ASP A 444 -14.78 -61.66 14.53
C ASP A 444 -16.10 -61.73 13.73
N ASP A 445 -15.99 -62.46 12.62
CA ASP A 445 -16.95 -63.33 11.92
C ASP A 445 -18.10 -62.81 11.02
N LEU A 446 -17.87 -63.00 9.71
CA LEU A 446 -18.61 -63.87 8.77
C LEU A 446 -20.16 -63.91 8.87
N ALA A 447 -20.82 -63.28 7.88
CA ALA A 447 -21.80 -63.88 6.97
C ALA A 447 -22.07 -62.95 5.78
#